data_AF-A0A956GQS6-F1
#
_entry.id   AF-A0A956GQS6-F1
#
_cell.length_a   1.000
_cell.length_b   1.000
_cell.length_c   1.000
_cell.angle_alpha   90.00
_cell.angle_beta   90.00
_cell.angle_gamma   90.00
#
_symmetry.space_group_name_H-M   'P 1'
#
loop_
_entity.id
_entity.type
_entity.pdbx_description
1 polymer ?
#
loop_
_entity_poly.entity_id
_entity_poly.type
_entity_poly.pdbx_seq_one_letter_code
_entity_poly.pdbx_strand_id
1 'polypeptide(L)'
;MRSWLAAALVVAAVAATGACTEPRSKRCSDVCGREATCREKIETGDNFDEGECVDACAALERDSHTEPQVVEHLDCVRAADSCQQVIDCP
;
A
#
# COMPACT_ATOMS: atom_id res chain seq x y z
N MET A 1 -1.26 -40.50 29.23
CA MET A 1 -2.26 -39.94 28.29
C MET A 1 -2.59 -38.45 28.52
N ARG A 2 -2.19 -37.80 29.63
CA ARG A 2 -2.49 -36.37 29.91
C ARG A 2 -1.43 -35.37 29.39
N SER A 3 -0.19 -35.81 29.14
CA SER A 3 0.92 -34.92 28.69
C SER A 3 0.91 -34.57 27.20
N TRP A 4 0.09 -35.25 26.39
CA TRP A 4 0.04 -35.04 24.93
C TRP A 4 -0.95 -33.93 24.54
N LEU A 5 -1.92 -33.64 25.41
CA LEU A 5 -2.90 -32.56 25.22
C LEU A 5 -2.26 -31.17 25.39
N ALA A 6 -1.28 -31.04 26.30
CA ALA A 6 -0.57 -29.79 26.54
C ALA A 6 0.33 -29.39 25.36
N ALA A 7 0.98 -30.37 24.71
CA ALA A 7 1.84 -30.12 23.56
C ALA A 7 1.04 -29.67 22.31
N ALA A 8 -0.16 -30.23 22.10
CA ALA A 8 -1.01 -29.87 20.96
C ALA A 8 -1.56 -28.44 21.04
N LEU A 9 -1.84 -27.93 22.25
CA LEU A 9 -2.35 -26.57 22.46
C LEU A 9 -1.30 -25.48 22.20
N VAL A 10 -0.01 -25.75 22.46
CA VAL A 10 1.07 -24.77 22.25
C VAL A 10 1.38 -24.58 20.76
N VAL A 11 1.29 -25.63 19.94
CA VAL A 11 1.56 -25.55 18.49
C VAL A 11 0.47 -24.76 17.74
N ALA A 12 -0.79 -24.83 18.19
CA ALA A 12 -1.90 -24.10 17.58
C ALA A 12 -1.81 -22.58 17.77
N ALA A 13 -1.18 -22.10 18.85
CA ALA A 13 -1.09 -20.67 19.16
C ALA A 13 -0.07 -19.90 18.30
N VAL A 14 0.94 -20.57 17.75
CA VAL A 14 2.02 -19.92 16.98
C VAL A 14 1.63 -19.73 15.50
N ALA A 15 0.66 -20.48 14.98
CA ALA A 15 0.20 -20.34 13.60
C ALA A 15 -0.72 -19.12 13.37
N ALA A 16 -1.25 -18.52 14.44
CA ALA A 16 -2.19 -17.40 14.35
C ALA A 16 -1.53 -16.02 14.19
N THR A 17 -0.22 -15.90 14.36
CA THR A 17 0.49 -14.60 14.25
C THR A 17 1.02 -14.31 12.84
N GLY A 18 0.82 -15.21 11.87
CA GLY A 18 1.36 -15.11 10.52
C GLY A 18 0.47 -14.44 9.47
N ALA A 19 -0.71 -13.92 9.83
CA ALA A 19 -1.76 -13.59 8.87
C ALA A 19 -2.37 -12.18 8.99
N CYS A 20 -1.61 -11.19 9.48
CA CYS A 20 -2.08 -9.79 9.48
C CYS A 20 -1.15 -8.81 8.76
N THR A 21 -0.21 -9.30 7.94
CA THR A 21 0.41 -8.46 6.91
C THR A 21 -0.33 -8.74 5.62
N GLU A 22 -1.35 -7.92 5.33
CA GLU A 22 -1.99 -7.89 4.02
C GLU A 22 -0.88 -7.65 2.97
N PRO A 23 -0.78 -8.47 1.91
CA PRO A 23 0.23 -8.24 0.89
C PRO A 23 0.04 -6.86 0.27
N ARG A 24 1.07 -6.00 0.37
CA ARG A 24 1.03 -4.65 -0.20
C ARG A 24 0.78 -4.70 -1.70
N SER A 25 -0.15 -3.86 -2.18
CA SER A 25 -0.42 -3.74 -3.60
C SER A 25 0.82 -3.23 -4.33
N LYS A 26 1.33 -4.03 -5.28
CA LYS A 26 2.49 -3.64 -6.09
C LYS A 26 2.23 -2.37 -6.89
N ARG A 27 1.01 -2.20 -7.41
CA ARG A 27 0.64 -1.04 -8.22
C ARG A 27 0.68 0.25 -7.38
N CYS A 28 0.14 0.19 -6.16
CA CYS A 28 0.22 1.29 -5.21
C CYS A 28 1.65 1.59 -4.79
N SER A 29 2.48 0.56 -4.54
CA SER A 29 3.89 0.74 -4.21
C SER A 29 4.66 1.48 -5.32
N ASP A 30 4.44 1.10 -6.58
CA ASP A 30 5.13 1.73 -7.71
C ASP A 30 4.72 3.20 -7.89
N VAL A 31 3.43 3.52 -7.73
CA VAL A 31 2.91 4.89 -7.88
C VAL A 31 3.29 5.77 -6.71
N CYS A 32 3.08 5.33 -5.47
CA CYS A 32 3.45 6.10 -4.28
C CYS A 32 4.96 6.35 -4.21
N GLY A 33 5.80 5.39 -4.61
CA GLY A 33 7.25 5.59 -4.69
C GLY A 33 7.65 6.62 -5.76
N ARG A 34 6.92 6.65 -6.88
CA ARG A 34 7.11 7.67 -7.92
C ARG A 34 6.67 9.06 -7.44
N GLU A 35 5.56 9.16 -6.72
CA GLU A 35 5.09 10.40 -6.12
C GLU A 35 6.06 10.92 -5.07
N ALA A 36 6.54 10.07 -4.16
CA ALA A 36 7.57 10.42 -3.16
C ALA A 36 8.80 11.03 -3.85
N THR A 37 9.34 10.32 -4.84
CA THR A 37 10.49 10.78 -5.64
C THR A 37 10.23 12.14 -6.30
N CYS A 38 9.00 12.38 -6.78
CA CYS A 38 8.68 13.63 -7.45
C CYS A 38 8.47 14.79 -6.48
N ARG A 39 7.82 14.56 -5.33
CA ARG A 39 7.67 15.56 -4.27
C ARG A 39 9.01 16.04 -3.72
N GLU A 40 9.97 15.12 -3.55
CA GLU A 40 11.35 15.47 -3.19
C GLU A 40 12.03 16.38 -4.22
N LYS A 41 11.78 16.17 -5.52
CA LYS A 41 12.41 16.93 -6.60
C LYS A 41 11.83 18.33 -6.80
N ILE A 42 10.54 18.51 -6.56
CA ILE A 42 9.86 19.79 -6.79
C ILE A 42 9.56 20.55 -5.49
N GLU A 43 10.07 20.09 -4.36
CA GLU A 43 10.01 20.74 -3.04
C GLU A 43 8.59 21.23 -2.69
N THR A 44 7.59 20.34 -2.78
CA THR A 44 6.18 20.66 -2.56
C THR A 44 5.86 21.15 -1.14
N GLY A 45 6.79 20.97 -0.19
CA GLY A 45 6.66 21.44 1.20
C GLY A 45 5.69 20.62 2.06
N ASP A 46 5.09 19.56 1.50
CA ASP A 46 4.26 18.62 2.24
C ASP A 46 5.07 17.45 2.81
N ASN A 47 4.58 16.84 3.90
CA ASN A 47 5.22 15.69 4.54
C ASN A 47 4.65 14.39 3.98
N PHE A 48 4.85 14.15 2.69
CA PHE A 48 4.41 12.90 2.06
C PHE A 48 5.09 11.69 2.70
N ASP A 49 4.28 10.73 3.15
CA ASP A 49 4.75 9.44 3.63
C ASP A 49 4.37 8.36 2.61
N GLU A 50 5.39 7.75 1.98
CA GLU A 50 5.19 6.69 0.98
C GLU A 50 4.43 5.50 1.57
N GLY A 51 4.70 5.13 2.82
CA GLY A 51 4.04 4.00 3.48
C GLY A 51 2.56 4.26 3.71
N GLU A 52 2.21 5.44 4.21
CA GLU A 52 0.82 5.87 4.38
C GLU A 52 0.09 5.94 3.03
N CYS A 53 0.76 6.42 1.98
CA CYS A 53 0.22 6.39 0.62
C CYS A 53 -0.08 4.97 0.15
N VAL A 54 0.85 4.02 0.30
CA VAL A 54 0.63 2.63 -0.16
C VAL A 54 -0.52 1.99 0.59
N ASP A 55 -0.58 2.18 1.91
CA ASP A 55 -1.61 1.58 2.75
C ASP A 55 -3.00 2.18 2.41
N ALA A 56 -3.10 3.50 2.19
CA ALA A 56 -4.32 4.18 1.76
C ALA A 56 -4.77 3.77 0.34
N CYS A 57 -3.85 3.80 -0.64
CA CYS A 57 -4.12 3.38 -2.02
C CYS A 57 -4.61 1.93 -2.06
N ALA A 58 -3.95 1.02 -1.33
CA ALA A 58 -4.35 -0.38 -1.30
C ALA A 58 -5.75 -0.54 -0.69
N ALA A 59 -6.10 0.22 0.35
CA ALA A 59 -7.43 0.19 0.94
C ALA A 59 -8.50 0.65 -0.06
N LEU A 60 -8.25 1.75 -0.78
CA LEU A 60 -9.16 2.28 -1.80
C LEU A 60 -9.27 1.35 -3.03
N GLU A 61 -8.20 0.66 -3.41
CA GLU A 61 -8.18 -0.31 -4.52
C GLU A 61 -9.12 -1.51 -4.24
N ARG A 62 -9.34 -1.86 -2.96
CA ARG A 62 -10.21 -2.98 -2.59
C ARG A 62 -11.69 -2.62 -2.49
N ASP A 63 -12.02 -1.33 -2.38
CA ASP A 63 -13.40 -0.86 -2.34
C ASP A 63 -13.90 -0.58 -3.76
N SER A 64 -14.92 -1.32 -4.20
CA SER A 64 -15.50 -1.21 -5.54
C SER A 64 -16.04 0.18 -5.89
N HIS A 65 -16.32 1.03 -4.90
CA HIS A 65 -16.80 2.40 -5.13
C HIS A 65 -15.65 3.38 -5.40
N THR A 66 -14.45 3.11 -4.89
CA THR A 66 -13.27 3.97 -5.02
C THR A 66 -12.20 3.40 -5.94
N GLU A 67 -12.23 2.09 -6.22
CA GLU A 67 -11.30 1.42 -7.13
C GLU A 67 -11.17 2.11 -8.50
N PRO A 68 -12.25 2.61 -9.14
CA PRO A 68 -12.12 3.32 -10.41
C PRO A 68 -11.27 4.60 -10.31
N GLN A 69 -11.34 5.30 -9.17
CA GLN A 69 -10.56 6.52 -8.92
C GLN A 69 -9.09 6.18 -8.72
N VAL A 70 -8.80 5.08 -8.02
CA VAL A 70 -7.43 4.58 -7.90
C VAL A 70 -6.88 4.21 -9.27
N VAL A 71 -7.63 3.49 -10.10
CA VAL A 71 -7.19 3.14 -11.46
C VAL A 71 -6.91 4.38 -12.31
N GLU A 72 -7.80 5.38 -12.27
CA GLU A 72 -7.61 6.66 -12.96
C GLU A 72 -6.32 7.36 -12.53
N HIS A 73 -6.10 7.48 -11.22
CA HIS A 73 -4.89 8.08 -10.66
C HIS A 73 -3.63 7.31 -11.09
N LEU A 74 -3.64 5.97 -10.96
CA LEU A 74 -2.52 5.12 -11.33
C LEU A 74 -2.15 5.28 -12.82
N ASP A 75 -3.14 5.37 -13.69
CA ASP A 75 -2.93 5.54 -15.13
C ASP A 75 -2.42 6.95 -15.46
N CYS A 76 -2.93 7.99 -14.80
CA CYS A 76 -2.39 9.35 -14.90
C CYS A 76 -0.91 9.39 -14.50
N VAL A 77 -0.58 8.87 -13.31
CA VAL A 77 0.80 8.90 -12.80
C VAL A 77 1.73 8.13 -13.72
N ARG A 78 1.30 6.98 -14.28
CA ARG A 78 2.11 6.24 -15.26
C ARG A 78 2.36 7.01 -16.55
N ALA A 79 1.34 7.71 -17.06
CA ALA A 79 1.41 8.46 -18.31
C ALA A 79 2.16 9.79 -18.19
N ALA A 80 2.34 10.33 -16.98
CA ALA A 80 3.08 11.57 -16.76
C ALA A 80 4.54 11.47 -17.26
N ASP A 81 5.06 12.54 -17.85
CA ASP A 81 6.45 12.64 -18.35
C ASP A 81 7.34 13.53 -17.45
N SER A 82 6.74 14.23 -16.50
CA SER A 82 7.42 15.15 -15.59
C SER A 82 6.91 15.02 -14.17
N CYS A 83 7.71 15.45 -13.20
CA CYS A 83 7.27 15.42 -11.80
C CYS A 83 6.13 16.38 -11.50
N GLN A 84 6.04 17.51 -12.21
CA GLN A 84 4.87 18.39 -12.08
C GLN A 84 3.58 17.65 -12.48
N GLN A 85 3.59 16.95 -13.61
CA GLN A 85 2.44 16.15 -14.06
C GLN A 85 2.08 15.02 -13.10
N VAL A 86 3.06 14.39 -12.44
CA VAL A 86 2.80 13.36 -11.41
C VAL A 86 2.03 13.97 -10.23
N ILE A 87 2.45 15.15 -9.75
CA ILE A 87 1.82 15.81 -8.60
C ILE A 87 0.45 16.40 -8.95
N ASP A 88 0.22 16.73 -10.22
CA ASP A 88 -1.05 17.24 -10.71
C ASP A 88 -2.08 16.13 -11.03
N CYS A 89 -1.72 14.84 -10.87
CA CYS A 89 -2.66 13.74 -11.09
C CYS A 89 -3.78 13.74 -10.03
N PRO A 90 -5.04 13.46 -10.44
CA PRO A 90 -6.23 13.58 -9.60
C PRO A 90 -6.32 12.51 -8.52
#